data_AF-A0A3M2LMR2-F1
#
_entry.id   AF-A0A3M2LMR2-F1
#
_cell.length_a   1.000
_cell.length_b   1.000
_cell.length_c   1.000
_cell.angle_alpha   90.00
_cell.angle_beta   90.00
_cell.angle_gamma   90.00
#
_symmetry.space_group_name_H-M   'P 1'
#
loop_
_entity.id
_entity.type
_entity.pdbx_description
1 polymer ?
#
loop_
_entity_poly.entity_id
_entity_poly.type
_entity_poly.pdbx_seq_one_letter_code
_entity_poly.pdbx_strand_id
1 'polypeptide(L)'
;MTSGRVDDASLRLAAEIVRAAYEEGMRRHGMLGSTIAVISSYAQKNLTDLDAVAGPDPDLVELEELRDAILSVAPHIKTGFRHGPDARLLLHVNNPDVGGRFCEDISVRNVPHYLWSWGDTIAPAAAPSIAARRIVHVLATNRL
;
A
#
# COMPACT_ATOMS: atom_id res chain seq x y z
N MET A 1 3.32 -10.72 -12.38
CA MET A 1 2.59 -11.50 -11.35
C MET A 1 1.67 -10.54 -10.64
N THR A 2 0.37 -10.66 -10.89
CA THR A 2 -0.68 -9.85 -10.27
C THR A 2 -0.71 -10.18 -8.78
N SER A 3 -0.13 -9.31 -7.95
CA SER A 3 -0.38 -9.32 -6.52
C SER A 3 -1.86 -9.01 -6.35
N GLY A 4 -2.67 -10.06 -6.23
CA GLY A 4 -4.11 -9.95 -6.02
C GLY A 4 -4.32 -9.26 -4.69
N ARG A 5 -4.68 -7.97 -4.74
CA ARG A 5 -5.25 -7.24 -3.61
C ARG A 5 -6.40 -8.10 -3.12
N VAL A 6 -6.22 -8.78 -1.98
CA VAL A 6 -7.34 -9.48 -1.35
C VAL A 6 -8.32 -8.38 -0.99
N ASP A 7 -9.49 -8.42 -1.63
CA ASP A 7 -10.53 -7.44 -1.42
C ASP A 7 -10.93 -7.42 0.07
N ASP A 8 -11.21 -6.24 0.61
CA ASP A 8 -11.51 -6.05 2.04
C ASP A 8 -12.74 -6.89 2.45
N ALA A 9 -13.71 -7.04 1.54
CA ALA A 9 -14.84 -7.94 1.74
C ALA A 9 -14.42 -9.42 1.85
N SER A 10 -13.40 -9.84 1.10
CA SER A 10 -12.88 -11.21 1.15
C SER A 10 -12.13 -11.48 2.46
N LEU A 11 -11.38 -10.49 2.98
CA LEU A 11 -10.71 -10.60 4.28
C LEU A 11 -11.72 -10.66 5.43
N ARG A 12 -12.78 -9.84 5.39
CA ARG A 12 -13.87 -9.88 6.38
C ARG A 12 -14.58 -11.23 6.38
N LEU A 13 -14.93 -11.74 5.20
CA LEU A 13 -15.55 -13.05 5.08
C LEU A 13 -14.65 -14.17 5.63
N ALA A 14 -13.35 -14.13 5.33
CA ALA A 14 -12.39 -15.08 5.87
C ALA A 14 -12.31 -15.00 7.41
N ALA A 15 -12.29 -13.79 7.97
CA ALA A 15 -12.28 -13.58 9.42
C ALA A 15 -13.55 -14.14 10.10
N GLU A 16 -14.73 -13.96 9.48
CA GLU A 16 -15.99 -14.52 9.99
C GLU A 16 -15.98 -16.06 9.97
N ILE A 17 -15.50 -16.67 8.89
CA ILE A 17 -15.38 -18.13 8.77
C ILE A 17 -14.45 -18.68 9.85
N VAL A 18 -13.28 -18.05 10.03
CA VAL A 18 -12.31 -18.46 11.05
C VAL A 18 -12.90 -18.31 12.45
N ARG A 19 -13.59 -17.20 12.74
CA ARG A 19 -14.26 -16.99 14.02
C ARG A 19 -15.29 -18.10 14.30
N ALA A 20 -16.15 -18.41 13.33
CA ALA A 20 -17.17 -19.44 13.48
C ALA A 20 -16.55 -20.83 13.70
N ALA A 21 -15.49 -21.18 12.96
CA ALA A 21 -14.78 -22.43 13.13
C ALA A 21 -14.10 -22.54 14.51
N TYR A 22 -13.52 -21.44 14.99
CA TYR A 22 -12.88 -21.38 16.30
C TYR A 22 -13.92 -21.54 17.43
N GLU A 23 -15.05 -20.83 17.35
CA GLU A 23 -16.16 -21.00 18.30
C GLU A 23 -16.68 -22.43 18.34
N GLU A 24 -16.83 -23.07 17.19
CA GLU A 24 -17.27 -24.46 17.12
C GLU A 24 -16.23 -25.43 17.72
N GLY A 25 -14.94 -25.20 17.46
CA GLY A 25 -13.86 -25.94 18.13
C GLY A 25 -13.96 -25.81 19.65
N MET A 26 -14.14 -24.58 20.15
CA MET A 26 -14.31 -24.30 21.57
C MET A 26 -15.51 -25.03 22.19
N ARG A 27 -16.66 -25.07 21.49
CA ARG A 27 -17.84 -25.85 21.93
C ARG A 27 -17.54 -27.34 22.03
N ARG A 28 -16.89 -27.91 21.00
CA ARG A 28 -16.53 -29.34 20.96
C ARG A 28 -15.55 -29.73 22.06
N HIS A 29 -14.71 -28.81 22.50
CA HIS A 29 -13.79 -29.00 23.62
C HIS A 29 -14.40 -28.69 25.00
N GLY A 30 -15.72 -28.50 25.07
CA GLY A 30 -16.46 -28.41 26.34
C GLY A 30 -16.44 -27.04 27.00
N MET A 31 -16.03 -25.98 26.27
CA MET A 31 -16.17 -24.63 26.83
C MET A 31 -17.63 -24.19 26.88
N LEU A 32 -17.96 -23.52 27.98
CA LEU A 32 -19.29 -22.94 28.20
C LEU A 32 -19.55 -21.84 27.17
N GLY A 33 -20.80 -21.74 26.71
CA GLY A 33 -21.19 -20.70 25.75
C GLY A 33 -20.90 -19.27 26.25
N SER A 34 -20.96 -19.04 27.57
CA SER A 34 -20.60 -17.76 28.18
C SER A 34 -19.11 -17.44 28.03
N THR A 35 -18.22 -18.41 28.24
CA THR A 35 -16.77 -18.25 28.04
C THR A 35 -16.45 -17.96 26.58
N ILE A 36 -17.10 -18.68 25.67
CA ILE A 36 -16.96 -18.47 24.22
C ILE A 36 -17.38 -17.05 23.84
N ALA A 37 -18.54 -16.58 24.31
CA ALA A 37 -19.03 -15.24 24.03
C ALA A 37 -18.06 -14.14 24.50
N VAL A 38 -17.49 -14.30 25.71
CA VAL A 38 -16.48 -13.37 26.24
C VAL A 38 -15.26 -13.33 25.34
N ILE A 39 -14.68 -14.49 25.00
CA ILE A 39 -13.50 -14.57 24.11
C ILE A 39 -13.79 -13.95 22.75
N SER A 40 -14.92 -14.28 22.12
CA SER A 40 -15.32 -13.73 20.82
C SER A 40 -15.49 -12.22 20.86
N SER A 41 -16.06 -11.68 21.94
CA SER A 41 -16.21 -10.22 22.10
C SER A 41 -14.87 -9.48 22.23
N TYR A 42 -13.89 -10.04 22.96
CA TYR A 42 -12.55 -9.48 23.02
C TYR A 42 -11.84 -9.54 21.67
N ALA A 43 -11.95 -10.68 20.97
CA ALA A 43 -11.39 -10.82 19.64
C ALA A 43 -11.97 -9.77 18.66
N GLN A 44 -13.30 -9.60 18.67
CA GLN A 44 -13.97 -8.59 17.86
C GLN A 44 -13.51 -7.18 18.18
N LYS A 45 -13.43 -6.83 19.47
CA LYS A 45 -12.95 -5.52 19.91
C LYS A 45 -11.51 -5.27 19.44
N ASN A 46 -10.61 -6.23 19.63
CA ASN A 46 -9.22 -6.11 19.22
C ASN A 46 -9.09 -5.92 17.70
N LEU A 47 -9.91 -6.62 16.90
CA LEU A 47 -9.95 -6.43 15.45
C LEU A 47 -10.43 -5.03 15.08
N THR A 48 -11.50 -4.54 15.71
CA THR A 48 -11.98 -3.17 15.50
C THR A 48 -10.95 -2.12 15.91
N ASP A 49 -10.22 -2.34 17.01
CA ASP A 49 -9.15 -1.45 17.45
C ASP A 49 -7.97 -1.48 16.45
N LEU A 50 -7.64 -2.64 15.88
CA LEU A 50 -6.64 -2.77 14.81
C LEU A 50 -7.07 -2.05 13.52
N ASP A 51 -8.33 -2.19 13.11
CA ASP A 51 -8.88 -1.49 11.94
C ASP A 51 -8.88 0.04 12.15
N ALA A 52 -9.14 0.50 13.36
CA ALA A 52 -9.13 1.93 13.70
C ALA A 52 -7.71 2.53 13.70
N VAL A 53 -6.70 1.74 14.07
CA VAL A 53 -5.28 2.14 13.97
C VAL A 53 -4.80 2.04 12.52
N ALA A 54 -5.29 1.05 11.78
CA ALA A 54 -5.04 0.87 10.35
C ALA A 54 -5.98 1.72 9.48
N GLY A 55 -6.06 3.02 9.78
CA GLY A 55 -6.52 3.99 8.77
C GLY A 55 -5.71 3.81 7.47
N PRO A 56 -6.22 4.25 6.30
CA PRO A 56 -5.47 4.14 5.06
C PRO A 56 -4.10 4.76 5.27
N ASP A 57 -3.04 3.98 5.05
CA ASP A 57 -1.67 4.45 5.18
C ASP A 57 -1.57 5.73 4.33
N PRO A 58 -1.37 6.91 4.96
CA PRO A 58 -1.42 8.18 4.24
C PRO A 58 -0.38 8.23 3.13
N ASP A 59 0.77 7.55 3.34
CA ASP A 59 1.80 7.42 2.32
C ASP A 59 1.33 6.56 1.15
N LEU A 60 0.53 5.50 1.40
CA LEU A 60 -0.04 4.67 0.33
C LEU A 60 -1.03 5.47 -0.52
N VAL A 61 -1.92 6.25 0.10
CA VAL A 61 -2.89 7.07 -0.63
C VAL A 61 -2.18 8.07 -1.54
N GLU A 62 -1.20 8.81 -0.99
CA GLU A 62 -0.45 9.80 -1.77
C GLU A 62 0.38 9.16 -2.90
N LEU A 63 0.95 7.97 -2.67
CA LEU A 63 1.69 7.24 -3.70
C LEU A 63 0.77 6.60 -4.76
N GLU A 64 -0.46 6.20 -4.40
CA GLU A 64 -1.48 5.76 -5.36
C GLU A 64 -1.91 6.93 -6.27
N GLU A 65 -2.15 8.11 -5.71
CA GLU A 65 -2.46 9.32 -6.49
C GLU A 65 -1.31 9.69 -7.44
N LEU A 66 -0.06 9.61 -6.97
CA LEU A 66 1.11 9.85 -7.81
C LEU A 66 1.23 8.81 -8.92
N ARG A 67 1.03 7.53 -8.61
CA ARG A 67 1.05 6.45 -9.61
C ARG A 67 0.04 6.71 -10.70
N ASP A 68 -1.19 7.05 -10.33
CA ASP A 68 -2.28 7.28 -11.28
C ASP A 68 -1.99 8.52 -12.16
N ALA A 69 -1.41 9.57 -11.58
CA ALA A 69 -0.95 10.74 -12.32
C ALA A 69 0.19 10.40 -13.31
N ILE A 70 1.15 9.53 -12.93
CA ILE A 70 2.22 9.06 -13.83
C ILE A 70 1.63 8.28 -15.00
N LEU A 71 0.73 7.33 -14.72
CA LEU A 71 0.10 6.50 -15.75
C LEU A 71 -0.79 7.32 -16.69
N SER A 72 -1.38 8.41 -16.21
CA SER A 72 -2.11 9.36 -17.05
C SER A 72 -1.20 10.12 -18.03
N VAL A 73 0.01 10.51 -17.59
CA VAL A 73 0.98 11.23 -18.43
C VAL A 73 1.72 10.30 -19.39
N ALA A 74 2.08 9.10 -18.92
CA ALA A 74 2.90 8.14 -19.65
C ALA A 74 2.45 6.69 -19.38
N PRO A 75 1.44 6.18 -20.11
CA PRO A 75 0.84 4.87 -19.87
C PRO A 75 1.80 3.67 -20.04
N HIS A 76 2.93 3.86 -20.71
CA HIS A 76 3.95 2.84 -20.95
C HIS A 76 4.89 2.65 -19.74
N ILE A 77 4.94 3.60 -18.80
CA ILE A 77 5.76 3.50 -17.60
C ILE A 77 5.23 2.38 -16.71
N LYS A 78 6.13 1.50 -16.26
CA LYS A 78 5.82 0.46 -15.29
C LYS A 78 5.93 1.02 -13.89
N THR A 79 4.93 0.75 -13.07
CA THR A 79 4.89 1.17 -11.66
C THR A 79 4.63 -0.02 -10.74
N GLY A 80 5.11 0.05 -9.51
CA GLY A 80 4.85 -0.96 -8.49
C GLY A 80 5.18 -0.44 -7.09
N PHE A 81 4.53 -0.99 -6.07
CA PHE A 81 4.87 -0.67 -4.69
C PHE A 81 5.83 -1.70 -4.11
N ARG A 82 6.78 -1.23 -3.31
CA ARG A 82 7.67 -2.10 -2.54
C ARG A 82 8.02 -1.44 -1.21
N HIS A 83 8.46 -2.25 -0.26
CA HIS A 83 9.02 -1.74 0.99
C HIS A 83 10.52 -1.51 0.83
N GLY A 84 10.98 -0.33 1.25
CA GLY A 84 12.39 0.02 1.35
C GLY A 84 13.09 -0.69 2.51
N PRO A 85 14.43 -0.55 2.61
CA PRO A 85 15.23 -1.16 3.68
C PRO A 85 14.87 -0.67 5.09
N ASP A 86 14.18 0.47 5.19
CA ASP A 86 13.67 1.06 6.43
C ASP A 86 12.17 0.80 6.65
N ALA A 87 11.63 -0.23 5.96
CA ALA A 87 10.21 -0.60 5.96
C ALA A 87 9.25 0.48 5.45
N ARG A 88 9.76 1.56 4.83
CA ARG A 88 8.91 2.58 4.20
C ARG A 88 8.30 2.09 2.91
N LEU A 89 7.10 2.54 2.62
CA LEU A 89 6.48 2.31 1.32
C LEU A 89 7.14 3.18 0.25
N LEU A 90 7.50 2.55 -0.87
CA LEU A 90 8.13 3.18 -2.02
C LEU A 90 7.31 2.89 -3.28
N LEU A 91 7.15 3.90 -4.13
CA LEU A 91 6.67 3.74 -5.50
C LEU A 91 7.87 3.55 -6.42
N HIS A 92 8.04 2.32 -6.89
CA HIS A 92 8.99 1.97 -7.93
C HIS A 92 8.44 2.37 -9.30
N VAL A 93 9.22 3.12 -10.08
CA VAL A 93 8.88 3.56 -11.43
C VAL A 93 9.98 3.16 -12.41
N ASN A 94 9.62 2.61 -13.56
CA ASN A 94 10.57 2.16 -14.56
C ASN A 94 10.06 2.49 -15.96
N ASN A 95 10.91 3.11 -16.77
CA ASN A 95 10.64 3.33 -18.18
C ASN A 95 11.18 2.18 -19.04
N PRO A 96 10.32 1.28 -19.57
CA PRO A 96 10.79 0.17 -20.39
C PRO A 96 11.40 0.63 -21.73
N ASP A 97 11.00 1.79 -22.24
CA ASP A 97 11.35 2.24 -23.59
C ASP A 97 12.81 2.74 -23.69
N VAL A 98 13.46 2.99 -22.55
CA VAL A 98 14.89 3.30 -22.46
C VAL A 98 15.73 2.06 -22.08
N GLY A 99 15.22 0.87 -22.37
CA GLY A 99 15.91 -0.40 -22.12
C GLY A 99 15.84 -0.88 -20.68
N GLY A 100 14.92 -0.34 -19.87
CA GLY A 100 14.70 -0.75 -18.47
C GLY A 100 15.87 -0.51 -17.52
N ARG A 101 16.92 0.21 -17.96
CA ARG A 101 18.10 0.54 -17.15
C ARG A 101 17.83 1.66 -16.14
N PHE A 102 16.79 2.45 -16.37
CA PHE A 102 16.45 3.59 -15.52
C PHE A 102 15.15 3.29 -14.77
N CYS A 103 15.34 2.86 -13.52
CA CYS A 103 14.27 2.66 -12.56
C CYS A 103 14.56 3.47 -11.30
N GLU A 104 13.54 4.12 -10.76
CA GLU A 104 13.64 4.95 -9.58
C GLU A 104 12.65 4.51 -8.51
N ASP A 105 13.04 4.67 -7.27
CA ASP A 105 12.14 4.56 -6.13
C ASP A 105 11.77 5.95 -5.64
N ILE A 106 10.48 6.18 -5.41
CA ILE A 106 9.94 7.44 -4.94
C ILE A 106 9.30 7.20 -3.58
N SER A 107 9.61 8.07 -2.62
CA SER A 107 8.98 8.06 -1.29
C SER A 107 8.21 9.34 -1.03
N VAL A 108 7.24 9.28 -0.13
CA VAL A 108 6.62 10.46 0.48
C VAL A 108 7.35 10.73 1.80
N ARG A 109 7.72 11.99 2.05
CA ARG A 109 8.16 12.43 3.38
C ARG A 109 7.63 13.83 3.64
N ASN A 110 7.17 14.07 4.87
CA ASN A 110 6.79 15.41 5.34
C ASN A 110 5.88 16.13 4.34
N VAL A 111 4.64 15.65 4.20
CA VAL A 111 3.58 16.17 3.31
C VAL A 111 3.78 17.67 3.01
N PRO A 112 3.94 18.10 1.73
CA PRO A 112 3.65 17.40 0.47
C PRO A 112 4.91 17.18 -0.39
N HIS A 113 5.93 16.48 0.13
CA HIS A 113 7.19 16.30 -0.61
C HIS A 113 7.41 14.85 -1.05
N TYR A 114 7.33 14.64 -2.37
CA TYR A 114 7.87 13.44 -3.01
C TYR A 114 9.39 13.55 -3.09
N LEU A 115 10.08 12.47 -2.75
CA LEU A 115 11.54 12.40 -2.75
C LEU A 115 12.03 11.30 -3.71
N TRP A 116 13.13 11.58 -4.39
CA TRP A 116 13.91 10.57 -5.10
C TRP A 116 14.56 9.57 -4.13
N SER A 117 15.00 8.45 -4.68
CA SER A 117 15.71 7.39 -3.96
C SER A 117 16.98 7.88 -3.24
N TRP A 118 17.65 8.90 -3.81
CA TRP A 118 18.82 9.56 -3.23
C TRP A 118 18.49 10.73 -2.28
N GLY A 119 17.22 10.96 -1.97
CA GLY A 119 16.76 11.88 -0.93
C GLY A 119 16.48 13.31 -1.37
N ASP A 120 16.79 13.68 -2.62
CA ASP A 120 16.42 15.00 -3.14
C ASP A 120 14.90 15.09 -3.30
N THR A 121 14.34 16.23 -2.91
CA THR A 121 12.94 16.52 -3.21
C THR A 121 12.76 16.57 -4.73
N ILE A 122 11.71 15.93 -5.21
CA ILE A 122 11.14 16.15 -6.56
C ILE A 122 10.45 17.53 -6.55
N ALA A 123 11.22 18.57 -6.17
CA ALA A 123 11.00 20.01 -5.95
C ALA A 123 9.54 20.52 -5.83
N PRO A 124 9.22 21.48 -4.95
CA PRO A 124 7.93 21.60 -4.25
C PRO A 124 6.71 21.30 -5.16
N ALA A 125 6.39 20.03 -5.29
CA ALA A 125 5.27 19.57 -6.08
C ALA A 125 4.15 19.31 -5.10
N ALA A 126 3.44 20.38 -4.73
CA ALA A 126 2.25 20.29 -3.87
C ALA A 126 1.13 19.44 -4.49
N ALA A 127 1.28 18.98 -5.74
CA ALA A 127 0.30 18.18 -6.46
C ALA A 127 0.96 16.98 -7.20
N PRO A 128 0.33 15.79 -7.14
CA PRO A 128 0.80 14.57 -7.83
C PRO A 128 1.06 14.75 -9.33
N SER A 129 0.23 15.55 -10.03
CA SER A 129 0.34 15.78 -11.47
C SER A 129 1.61 16.53 -11.90
N ILE A 130 2.14 17.40 -11.04
CA ILE A 130 3.40 18.13 -11.30
C ILE A 130 4.58 17.18 -11.11
N ALA A 131 4.58 16.38 -10.03
CA ALA A 131 5.59 15.37 -9.77
C ALA A 131 5.64 14.35 -10.91
N ALA A 132 4.47 13.83 -11.34
CA ALA A 132 4.35 12.86 -12.43
C ALA A 132 5.04 13.32 -13.73
N ARG A 133 4.76 14.54 -14.20
CA ARG A 133 5.38 15.08 -15.43
C ARG A 133 6.90 15.16 -15.33
N ARG A 134 7.42 15.52 -14.16
CA ARG A 134 8.87 15.61 -13.93
C ARG A 134 9.51 14.23 -13.87
N ILE A 135 8.88 13.29 -13.19
CA ILE A 135 9.35 11.90 -13.13
C ILE A 135 9.47 11.32 -14.53
N VAL A 136 8.41 11.44 -15.33
CA VAL A 136 8.41 11.00 -16.72
C VAL A 136 9.49 11.70 -17.53
N HIS A 137 9.67 13.01 -17.34
CA HIS A 137 10.72 13.76 -18.04
C HIS A 137 12.13 13.27 -17.68
N VAL A 138 12.42 13.03 -16.39
CA VAL A 138 13.73 12.51 -15.93
C VAL A 138 13.98 11.12 -16.50
N LEU A 139 12.98 10.23 -16.43
CA LEU A 139 13.06 8.88 -16.98
C LEU A 139 13.20 8.84 -18.51
N ALA A 140 12.80 9.89 -19.22
CA ALA A 140 12.96 10.00 -20.68
C ALA A 140 14.30 10.66 -21.08
N THR A 141 14.84 11.54 -20.24
CA THR A 141 15.98 12.41 -20.59
C THR A 141 17.34 11.81 -20.21
N ASN A 142 17.40 10.91 -19.22
CA ASN A 142 18.62 10.18 -18.86
C ASN A 142 18.96 9.08 -19.90
N ARG A 143 19.10 9.45 -21.18
CA ARG A 143 19.78 8.68 -22.22
C ARG A 143 21.27 9.07 -22.19
N LEU A 144 22.04 8.54 -21.24
CA LEU A 144 23.50 8.60 -21.28
C LEU A 144 24.06 7.22 -21.58
#